data_AF-A0A844C3P2-F1
#
_entry.id   AF-A0A844C3P2-F1
#
_cell.length_a   1.000
_cell.length_b   1.000
_cell.length_c   1.000
_cell.angle_alpha   90.00
_cell.angle_beta   90.00
_cell.angle_gamma   90.00
#
_symmetry.space_group_name_H-M   'P 1'
#
loop_
_entity.id
_entity.type
_entity.pdbx_description
1 polymer ?
#
loop_
_entity_poly.entity_id
_entity_poly.type
_entity_poly.pdbx_seq_one_letter_code
_entity_poly.pdbx_strand_id
1 'polypeptide(L)'
;MARELIVTKVAIELCCEIYDITRCFPEGEKYGLKSQMQRCAVSIPSNIEEGAHRGSSKDFLRFLFIARGSLAELKTQLRIAVRLGYIRSDENELLSRTYQLLNALINTLKLRIAERTNSEAHEQRSARITKRTNSEAHEQRSARITNNE
;
A
#
# COMPACT_ATOMS: atom_id res chain seq x y z
N MET A 1 17.31 10.22 -7.49
CA MET A 1 16.77 10.52 -6.15
C MET A 1 15.31 10.11 -6.12
N ALA A 2 14.92 9.24 -5.19
CA ALA A 2 13.52 8.86 -5.02
C ALA A 2 12.70 10.09 -4.64
N ARG A 3 11.57 10.30 -5.31
CA ARG A 3 10.65 11.40 -5.00
C ARG A 3 10.02 11.10 -3.65
N GLU A 4 10.31 11.90 -2.65
CA GLU A 4 9.76 11.77 -1.31
C GLU A 4 8.22 11.87 -1.36
N LEU A 5 7.52 10.87 -0.80
CA LEU A 5 6.07 10.81 -0.83
C LEU A 5 5.48 11.76 0.21
N ILE A 6 4.48 12.56 -0.18
CA ILE A 6 3.79 13.49 0.74
C ILE A 6 3.19 12.73 1.95
N VAL A 7 2.65 11.53 1.72
CA VAL A 7 2.10 10.70 2.81
C VAL A 7 3.17 10.28 3.81
N THR A 8 4.42 10.04 3.38
CA THR A 8 5.53 9.73 4.30
C THR A 8 5.81 10.92 5.21
N LYS A 9 5.90 12.14 4.67
CA LYS A 9 6.16 13.36 5.46
C LYS A 9 5.14 13.53 6.57
N VAL A 10 3.86 13.48 6.21
CA VAL A 10 2.76 13.63 7.17
C VAL A 10 2.75 12.48 8.18
N ALA A 11 3.10 11.25 7.78
CA ALA A 11 3.22 10.13 8.70
C ALA A 11 4.40 10.26 9.68
N ILE A 12 5.50 10.89 9.28
CA ILE A 12 6.63 11.23 10.18
C ILE A 12 6.20 12.30 11.18
N GLU A 13 5.51 13.35 10.72
CA GLU A 13 4.94 14.38 11.61
C GLU A 13 3.99 13.76 12.64
N LEU A 14 3.09 12.87 12.20
CA LEU A 14 2.23 12.08 13.08
C LEU A 14 3.05 11.30 14.11
N CYS A 15 4.15 10.67 13.67
CA CYS A 15 5.02 9.92 14.59
C CYS A 15 5.59 10.81 15.68
N CYS A 16 6.14 11.98 15.33
CA CYS A 16 6.63 12.94 16.32
C CYS A 16 5.54 13.37 17.30
N GLU A 17 4.35 13.67 16.80
CA GLU A 17 3.21 14.07 17.66
C GLU A 17 2.80 12.96 18.63
N ILE A 18 2.77 11.69 18.20
CA ILE A 18 2.48 10.57 19.11
C ILE A 18 3.54 10.42 20.20
N TYR A 19 4.81 10.66 19.87
CA TYR A 19 5.86 10.68 20.90
C TYR A 19 5.60 11.77 21.92
N ASP A 20 5.20 12.97 21.50
CA ASP A 20 4.90 14.08 22.40
C ASP A 20 3.64 13.85 23.23
N ILE A 21 2.56 13.35 22.62
CA ILE A 21 1.34 12.93 23.32
C ILE A 21 1.67 11.90 24.40
N THR A 22 2.48 10.89 24.09
CA THR A 22 2.81 9.82 25.05
C THR A 22 3.82 10.24 26.12
N ARG A 23 4.34 11.47 26.10
CA ARG A 23 5.16 12.01 27.21
C ARG A 23 4.32 12.26 28.47
N CYS A 24 3.03 12.60 28.34
CA CYS A 24 2.18 12.87 29.50
C CYS A 24 1.58 11.62 30.16
N PHE A 25 1.89 10.43 29.64
CA PHE A 25 1.35 9.18 30.18
C PHE A 25 2.05 8.82 31.50
N PRO A 26 1.36 8.11 32.42
CA PRO A 26 1.96 7.63 33.67
C PRO A 26 3.21 6.77 33.44
N GLU A 27 4.17 6.79 34.38
CA GLU A 27 5.42 6.02 34.25
C GLU A 27 5.18 4.50 34.09
N GLY A 28 4.11 3.98 34.71
CA GLY A 28 3.71 2.57 34.59
C GLY A 28 3.39 2.13 33.15
N GLU A 29 3.08 3.07 32.26
CA GLU A 29 2.77 2.78 30.85
C GLU A 29 4.02 2.63 29.97
N LYS A 30 5.23 2.80 30.51
CA LYS A 30 6.49 2.72 29.74
C LYS A 30 6.59 1.47 28.86
N TYR A 31 6.08 0.32 29.32
CA TYR A 31 6.02 -0.93 28.56
C TYR A 31 4.59 -1.33 28.14
N GLY A 32 3.60 -0.50 28.47
CA GLY A 32 2.20 -0.66 28.13
C GLY A 32 1.81 0.10 26.87
N LEU A 33 0.73 0.86 26.97
CA LEU A 33 0.06 1.61 25.90
C LEU A 33 1.01 2.61 25.22
N LYS A 34 1.83 3.32 25.99
CA LYS A 34 2.83 4.27 25.44
C LYS A 34 3.76 3.56 24.44
N SER A 35 4.31 2.41 24.83
CA SER A 35 5.23 1.66 23.96
C SER A 35 4.53 1.14 22.70
N GLN A 36 3.27 0.70 22.82
CA GLN A 36 2.50 0.19 21.70
C GLN A 36 2.18 1.32 20.70
N MET A 37 1.71 2.46 21.19
CA MET A 37 1.41 3.64 20.37
C MET A 37 2.64 4.12 19.60
N GLN A 38 3.79 4.22 20.26
CA GLN A 38 5.04 4.63 19.62
C GLN A 38 5.48 3.62 18.54
N ARG A 39 5.32 2.31 18.76
CA ARG A 39 5.61 1.29 17.74
C ARG A 39 4.66 1.38 16.54
N CYS A 40 3.36 1.55 16.77
CA CYS A 40 2.40 1.74 15.69
C CYS A 40 2.73 3.01 14.89
N ALA A 41 3.05 4.11 15.57
CA ALA A 41 3.40 5.38 14.97
C ALA A 41 4.64 5.29 14.07
N VAL A 42 5.71 4.64 14.54
CA VAL A 42 6.95 4.41 13.74
C VAL A 42 6.71 3.45 12.57
N SER A 43 5.86 2.44 12.76
CA SER A 43 5.54 1.43 11.74
C SER A 43 4.90 2.04 10.49
N ILE A 44 4.09 3.10 10.63
CA ILE A 44 3.36 3.72 9.52
C ILE A 44 4.31 4.28 8.44
N PRO A 45 5.19 5.27 8.72
CA PRO A 45 6.13 5.78 7.72
C PRO A 45 7.14 4.73 7.29
N SER A 46 7.58 3.84 8.20
CA SER A 46 8.54 2.77 7.88
C SER A 46 8.01 1.83 6.79
N ASN A 47 6.75 1.37 6.92
CA ASN A 47 6.15 0.51 5.91
C ASN A 47 5.89 1.25 4.59
N ILE A 48 5.51 2.53 4.62
CA ILE A 48 5.32 3.33 3.40
C ILE A 48 6.64 3.40 2.62
N GLU A 49 7.74 3.79 3.28
CA GLU A 49 9.05 3.92 2.64
C GLU A 49 9.62 2.57 2.21
N GLU A 50 9.54 1.54 3.05
CA GLU A 50 10.01 0.20 2.69
C GLU A 50 9.28 -0.32 1.45
N GLY A 51 7.95 -0.14 1.41
CA GLY A 51 7.12 -0.48 0.27
C GLY A 51 7.49 0.28 -0.99
N ALA A 52 7.77 1.58 -0.89
CA ALA A 52 8.14 2.43 -2.02
C ALA A 52 9.46 2.01 -2.68
N HIS A 53 10.34 1.36 -1.93
CA HIS A 53 11.62 0.82 -2.41
C HIS A 53 11.53 -0.65 -2.90
N ARG A 54 10.34 -1.26 -2.90
CA ARG A 54 10.15 -2.61 -3.46
C ARG A 54 10.03 -2.59 -4.99
N GLY A 55 10.36 -3.73 -5.61
CA GLY A 55 10.43 -3.86 -7.07
C GLY A 55 9.08 -3.97 -7.80
N SER A 56 7.95 -4.09 -7.10
CA SER A 56 6.64 -4.27 -7.73
C SER A 56 5.54 -3.43 -7.07
N SER A 57 4.57 -2.97 -7.87
CA SER A 57 3.39 -2.25 -7.36
C SER A 57 2.53 -3.12 -6.42
N LYS A 58 2.53 -4.44 -6.61
CA LYS A 58 1.80 -5.38 -5.74
C LYS A 58 2.45 -5.47 -4.36
N ASP A 59 3.78 -5.51 -4.30
CA ASP A 59 4.50 -5.46 -3.04
C ASP A 59 4.31 -4.13 -2.34
N PHE A 60 4.44 -3.02 -3.07
CA PHE A 60 4.21 -1.70 -2.49
C PHE A 60 2.80 -1.62 -1.88
N LEU A 61 1.77 -2.08 -2.60
CA LEU A 61 0.40 -2.12 -2.11
C LEU A 61 0.26 -2.95 -0.82
N ARG A 62 0.94 -4.09 -0.69
CA ARG A 62 0.97 -4.90 0.53
C ARG A 62 1.49 -4.10 1.72
N PHE A 63 2.62 -3.41 1.56
CA PHE A 63 3.20 -2.56 2.60
C PHE A 63 2.28 -1.39 2.99
N LEU A 64 1.60 -0.76 2.03
CA LEU A 64 0.62 0.29 2.34
C LEU A 64 -0.56 -0.23 3.17
N PHE A 65 -1.00 -1.48 2.95
CA PHE A 65 -2.02 -2.09 3.81
C PHE A 65 -1.53 -2.34 5.23
N ILE A 66 -0.26 -2.72 5.42
CA ILE A 66 0.35 -2.85 6.74
C ILE A 66 0.37 -1.48 7.43
N ALA A 67 0.85 -0.43 6.75
CA ALA A 67 0.82 0.94 7.27
C ALA A 67 -0.60 1.38 7.68
N ARG A 68 -1.60 1.05 6.86
CA ARG A 68 -3.02 1.34 7.16
C ARG A 68 -3.54 0.58 8.37
N GLY A 69 -3.07 -0.66 8.56
CA GLY A 69 -3.34 -1.46 9.76
C GLY A 69 -2.78 -0.80 11.02
N SER A 70 -1.50 -0.40 10.99
CA SER A 70 -0.87 0.32 12.12
C SER A 70 -1.58 1.64 12.44
N LEU A 71 -2.09 2.36 11.43
CA LEU A 71 -2.87 3.58 11.63
C LEU A 71 -4.22 3.33 12.33
N ALA A 72 -4.89 2.23 12.00
CA ALA A 72 -6.14 1.82 12.65
C ALA A 72 -5.92 1.38 14.10
N GLU A 73 -4.82 0.68 14.36
CA GLU A 73 -4.39 0.30 15.71
C GLU A 73 -4.10 1.55 16.55
N LEU A 74 -3.32 2.49 16.02
CA LEU A 74 -3.01 3.76 16.68
C LEU A 74 -4.27 4.57 17.02
N LYS A 75 -5.24 4.65 16.09
CA LYS A 75 -6.54 5.30 16.33
C LYS A 75 -7.28 4.65 17.50
N THR A 76 -7.22 3.32 17.59
CA THR A 76 -7.84 2.58 18.70
C THR A 76 -7.13 2.87 20.02
N GLN A 77 -5.80 2.94 20.01
CA GLN A 77 -5.01 3.24 21.20
C GLN A 77 -5.22 4.69 21.70
N LEU A 78 -5.39 5.66 20.80
CA LEU A 78 -5.79 7.03 21.19
C LEU A 78 -7.13 7.04 21.92
N ARG A 79 -8.12 6.29 21.44
CA ARG A 79 -9.42 6.13 22.13
C ARG A 79 -9.26 5.52 23.52
N ILE A 80 -8.41 4.51 23.65
CA ILE A 80 -8.10 3.88 24.93
C ILE A 80 -7.45 4.91 25.87
N ALA A 81 -6.48 5.70 25.38
CA ALA A 81 -5.83 6.75 26.15
C ALA A 81 -6.83 7.80 26.68
N VAL A 82 -7.84 8.18 25.89
CA VAL A 82 -8.95 9.04 26.35
C VAL A 82 -9.74 8.35 27.47
N ARG A 83 -10.12 7.08 27.30
CA ARG A 83 -10.89 6.32 28.30
C ARG A 83 -10.15 6.13 29.62
N LEU A 84 -8.82 6.06 29.57
CA LEU A 84 -7.96 5.99 30.74
C LEU A 84 -7.65 7.37 31.34
N GLY A 85 -8.11 8.46 30.71
CA GLY A 85 -7.89 9.83 31.18
C GLY A 85 -6.48 10.36 30.93
N TYR A 86 -5.69 9.74 30.06
CA TYR A 86 -4.32 10.16 29.76
C TYR A 86 -4.26 11.36 28.81
N ILE A 87 -5.28 11.48 27.94
CA ILE A 87 -5.47 12.60 27.01
C ILE A 87 -6.94 13.02 26.98
N ARG A 88 -7.20 14.25 26.52
CA ARG A 88 -8.55 14.83 26.50
C ARG A 88 -9.40 14.43 25.30
N SER A 89 -8.77 14.16 24.15
CA SER A 89 -9.45 13.85 22.89
C SER A 89 -8.63 12.85 22.08
N ASP A 90 -9.30 12.01 21.28
CA ASP A 90 -8.68 11.12 20.28
C ASP A 90 -8.66 11.76 18.89
N GLU A 91 -9.18 12.99 18.75
CA GLU A 91 -9.10 13.77 17.53
C GLU A 91 -7.65 14.15 17.23
N ASN A 92 -7.18 13.73 16.07
CA ASN A 92 -5.83 14.01 15.61
C ASN A 92 -5.85 14.28 14.10
N GLU A 93 -5.46 15.50 13.73
CA GLU A 93 -5.50 15.98 12.35
C GLU A 93 -4.48 15.23 11.47
N LEU A 94 -3.27 15.02 11.99
CA LEU A 94 -2.19 14.32 11.28
C LEU A 94 -2.57 12.86 10.99
N LEU A 95 -3.26 12.18 11.92
CA LEU A 95 -3.78 10.82 11.74
C LEU A 95 -4.85 10.79 10.64
N SER A 96 -5.76 11.76 10.66
CA SER A 96 -6.83 11.87 9.66
C SER A 96 -6.26 12.17 8.26
N ARG A 97 -5.31 13.10 8.18
CA ARG A 97 -4.61 13.46 6.95
C ARG A 97 -3.78 12.30 6.40
N THR A 98 -3.04 11.60 7.26
CA THR A 98 -2.29 10.39 6.91
C THR A 98 -3.23 9.34 6.33
N TYR A 99 -4.39 9.09 6.96
CA TYR A 99 -5.37 8.12 6.47
C TYR A 99 -5.89 8.48 5.06
N GLN A 100 -6.22 9.75 4.83
CA GLN A 100 -6.73 10.20 3.53
C GLN A 100 -5.68 10.03 2.43
N LEU A 101 -4.45 10.51 2.66
CA LEU A 101 -3.36 10.40 1.70
C LEU A 101 -2.99 8.95 1.41
N LEU A 102 -2.94 8.11 2.45
CA LEU A 102 -2.63 6.70 2.33
C LEU A 102 -3.69 5.95 1.50
N ASN A 103 -4.98 6.19 1.75
CA ASN A 103 -6.04 5.56 0.96
C ASN A 103 -6.08 6.07 -0.49
N ALA A 104 -5.81 7.35 -0.72
CA ALA A 104 -5.68 7.89 -2.08
C ALA A 104 -4.56 7.19 -2.86
N LEU A 105 -3.40 6.97 -2.22
CA LEU A 105 -2.28 6.24 -2.80
C LEU A 105 -2.62 4.77 -3.08
N ILE A 106 -3.24 4.08 -2.12
CA ILE A 106 -3.71 2.69 -2.26
C ILE A 106 -4.65 2.56 -3.46
N ASN A 107 -5.65 3.44 -3.56
CA ASN A 107 -6.63 3.40 -4.64
C ASN A 107 -5.97 3.65 -6.01
N THR A 108 -5.06 4.62 -6.08
CA THR A 108 -4.30 4.90 -7.30
C THR A 108 -3.47 3.68 -7.74
N LEU A 109 -2.78 3.01 -6.82
CA LEU A 109 -2.00 1.81 -7.14
C LEU A 109 -2.88 0.64 -7.57
N LYS A 110 -4.03 0.42 -6.91
CA LYS A 110 -4.98 -0.62 -7.30
C LYS A 110 -5.46 -0.44 -8.73
N LEU A 111 -5.83 0.78 -9.11
CA LEU A 111 -6.27 1.11 -10.48
C LEU A 111 -5.16 0.81 -11.49
N ARG A 112 -3.93 1.29 -11.25
CA ARG A 112 -2.78 1.04 -12.13
C ARG A 112 -2.44 -0.44 -12.28
N ILE A 113 -2.54 -1.21 -11.20
CA ILE A 113 -2.30 -2.66 -11.25
C ILE A 113 -3.36 -3.36 -12.12
N ALA A 114 -4.63 -2.96 -12.00
CA ALA A 114 -5.72 -3.52 -12.80
C ALA A 114 -5.58 -3.17 -14.29
N GLU A 115 -5.27 -1.91 -14.62
CA GLU A 115 -5.03 -1.45 -15.99
C GLU A 115 -3.89 -2.22 -16.66
N ARG A 116 -2.78 -2.41 -15.93
CA ARG A 116 -1.62 -3.14 -16.43
C ARG A 116 -1.92 -4.62 -16.65
N THR A 117 -2.64 -5.25 -15.71
CA THR A 117 -3.07 -6.66 -15.82
C THR A 117 -3.98 -6.87 -17.04
N ASN A 118 -4.93 -5.95 -17.27
CA ASN A 118 -5.83 -6.02 -18.43
C ASN A 118 -5.09 -5.83 -19.76
N SER A 119 -4.13 -4.89 -19.79
CA SER A 119 -3.32 -4.63 -20.98
C SER A 119 -2.46 -5.84 -21.35
N GLU A 120 -1.79 -6.44 -20.36
CA GLU A 120 -0.99 -7.66 -20.53
C GLU A 120 -1.84 -8.85 -20.99
N ALA A 121 -3.06 -9.00 -20.45
CA ALA A 121 -3.99 -10.06 -20.87
C ALA A 121 -4.48 -9.87 -22.32
N HIS A 122 -4.76 -8.63 -22.72
CA HIS A 122 -5.16 -8.31 -24.10
C HIS A 122 -4.03 -8.61 -25.09
N GLU A 123 -2.81 -8.16 -24.80
CA GLU A 123 -1.63 -8.40 -25.63
C GLU A 123 -1.35 -9.89 -25.82
N GLN A 124 -1.40 -10.68 -24.73
CA GLN A 124 -1.22 -12.14 -24.80
C GLN A 124 -2.31 -12.83 -25.63
N ARG A 125 -3.56 -12.37 -25.53
CA ARG A 125 -4.67 -12.92 -26.33
C ARG A 125 -4.48 -12.63 -27.82
N SER A 126 -4.11 -11.39 -28.17
CA SER A 126 -3.82 -11.00 -29.56
C SER A 126 -2.63 -11.76 -30.15
N ALA A 127 -1.57 -11.97 -29.37
CA ALA A 127 -0.41 -12.76 -29.79
C ALA A 127 -0.77 -14.24 -30.05
N ARG A 128 -1.61 -14.85 -29.19
CA ARG A 128 -2.08 -16.23 -29.40
C ARG A 128 -2.94 -16.38 -30.65
N ILE A 129 -3.85 -15.44 -30.90
CA ILE A 129 -4.69 -15.45 -32.12
C ILE A 129 -3.81 -15.36 -33.36
N THR A 130 -2.88 -14.40 -33.40
CA THR A 130 -1.97 -14.19 -34.54
C THR A 130 -1.10 -15.42 -34.82
N LYS A 131 -0.59 -16.08 -33.76
CA LYS A 131 0.21 -17.29 -33.91
C LYS A 131 -0.62 -18.45 -34.47
N ARG A 132 -1.87 -18.59 -34.02
CA ARG A 132 -2.79 -19.63 -34.49
C ARG A 132 -3.18 -19.43 -35.96
N THR A 133 -3.55 -18.21 -36.36
CA THR A 133 -3.91 -17.90 -37.75
C THR A 133 -2.75 -18.16 -38.72
N ASN A 134 -1.51 -17.82 -38.31
CA ASN A 134 -0.33 -18.09 -39.12
C ASN A 134 -0.03 -19.60 -39.25
N SER A 135 -0.26 -20.37 -38.18
CA SER A 135 -0.10 -21.84 -38.19
C SER A 135 -1.12 -22.51 -39.13
N GLU A 136 -2.40 -22.14 -39.01
CA GLU A 136 -3.48 -22.69 -39.85
C GLU A 136 -3.27 -22.34 -41.34
N ALA A 137 -2.79 -21.13 -41.64
CA ALA A 137 -2.45 -20.73 -43.02
C ALA A 137 -1.26 -21.51 -43.60
N HIS A 138 -0.28 -21.87 -42.78
CA HIS A 138 0.87 -22.69 -43.20
C HIS A 138 0.45 -24.14 -43.48
N GLU A 139 -0.35 -24.76 -42.61
CA GLU A 139 -0.89 -26.12 -42.83
C GLU A 139 -1.74 -26.21 -44.09
N GLN A 140 -2.63 -25.24 -44.34
CA GLN A 140 -3.46 -25.22 -45.55
C GLN A 140 -2.64 -25.05 -46.83
N ARG A 141 -1.55 -24.28 -46.80
CA ARG A 141 -0.61 -24.17 -47.92
C ARG A 141 0.13 -25.49 -48.16
N SER A 142 0.63 -26.13 -47.13
CA SER A 142 1.31 -27.43 -47.25
C SER A 142 0.39 -28.53 -47.79
N ALA A 143 -0.85 -28.60 -47.31
CA ALA A 143 -1.84 -29.57 -47.77
C ALA A 143 -2.26 -29.37 -49.25
N ARG A 144 -2.24 -28.13 -49.75
CA ARG A 144 -2.48 -27.82 -51.17
C ARG A 144 -1.33 -28.26 -52.08
N ILE A 145 -0.10 -28.25 -51.60
CA ILE A 145 1.07 -28.66 -52.38
C ILE A 145 1.07 -30.19 -52.54
N THR A 146 0.75 -30.94 -51.49
CA THR A 146 0.73 -32.42 -51.51
C THR A 146 -0.42 -33.05 -52.31
N ASN A 147 -1.48 -32.30 -52.63
CA ASN A 147 -2.64 -32.82 -53.39
C ASN A 147 -2.56 -32.51 -54.90
N ASN A 148 -1.48 -31.87 -55.36
CA ASN A 148 -1.28 -31.48 -56.76
C ASN A 148 -0.13 -32.26 -57.44
N GLU A 149 0.38 -33.31 -56.78
CA GLU A 149 1.29 -34.34 -57.31
C GLU A 149 0.52 -35.66 -57.47
#